data_AF-A0A7S0QBV8-F1
#
_entry.id   AF-A0A7S0QBV8-F1
#
_cell.length_a   1.000
_cell.length_b   1.000
_cell.length_c   1.000
_cell.angle_alpha   90.00
_cell.angle_beta   90.00
_cell.angle_gamma   90.00
#
_symmetry.space_group_name_H-M   'P 1'
#
loop_
_entity.id
_entity.type
_entity.pdbx_description
1 polymer ?
#
loop_
_entity_poly.entity_id
_entity_poly.type
_entity_poly.pdbx_seq_one_letter_code
_entity_poly.pdbx_strand_id
1 'polypeptide(L)'
;MGSILLVRPRYSATSCSEEDSVSLRRKSVGLFLDSEDSVKVAENLCDSISLIAAKRCKWELAQQTDKPKLPKGDTLTALRNVLKNFRMPDDYDYAESSSTNYVDVRPNAECTGKFAQIRKNLDTVYHGHYWPLRQALQDAMIETVISPGRPQVHPWLIFTAGAMGAGKSHTMTWMWGKGIFPLHQIVHIDFDVFKLALPEWEGYVKRDPLQAGAHTRRESGYLVEIATEAAMKQRKHVWIDGSLRDGEWYQRYFEQLRNKYPEYQIAVINVTASKDVIFERVKRRADETGRDVPTAEVLDSIERVPKTVAQLAGSLEFLAIIDNSAEDGVPRLKKYCDVDMCYLNEECWDQIQRRFKSKSRKLSSSSSTLVRAEISNSTWRGEVSAQVEPNGIHLVGTAEHVDDRGEAAAKHGGAHLDGEVKLVHSRLKQFRPLSWGSTLKRWWQEKARAPLRNGA
;
A
#
# COMPACT_ATOMS: atom_id res chain seq x y z
N MET A 1 -40.82 -31.56 -13.08
CA MET A 1 -39.73 -32.42 -12.56
C MET A 1 -38.74 -32.64 -13.69
N GLY A 2 -37.75 -31.76 -13.82
CA GLY A 2 -36.81 -31.75 -14.94
C GLY A 2 -35.40 -32.08 -14.46
N SER A 3 -34.88 -33.23 -14.87
CA SER A 3 -33.55 -33.72 -14.55
C SER A 3 -32.52 -33.11 -15.49
N ILE A 4 -31.50 -32.46 -14.94
CA ILE A 4 -30.33 -31.96 -15.68
C ILE A 4 -29.22 -33.03 -15.57
N LEU A 5 -28.87 -33.60 -16.73
CA LEU A 5 -27.73 -34.48 -16.92
C LEU A 5 -26.43 -33.65 -16.81
N LEU A 6 -25.58 -33.96 -15.84
CA LEU A 6 -24.19 -33.46 -15.77
C LEU A 6 -23.24 -34.57 -16.24
N VAL A 7 -22.71 -34.38 -17.44
CA VAL A 7 -21.63 -35.20 -18.02
C VAL A 7 -20.32 -34.79 -17.36
N ARG A 8 -19.66 -35.72 -16.64
CA ARG A 8 -18.29 -35.58 -16.14
C ARG A 8 -17.30 -36.15 -17.15
N PRO A 9 -16.14 -35.51 -17.41
CA PRO A 9 -15.06 -36.15 -18.14
C PRO A 9 -14.34 -37.15 -17.22
N ARG A 10 -14.18 -38.39 -17.72
CA ARG A 10 -13.29 -39.41 -17.13
C ARG A 10 -11.86 -39.11 -17.57
N TYR A 11 -10.96 -38.86 -16.62
CA TYR A 11 -9.53 -39.05 -16.84
C TYR A 11 -9.16 -40.45 -16.34
N SER A 12 -8.77 -41.32 -17.27
CA SER A 12 -8.20 -42.62 -16.99
C SER A 12 -6.72 -42.47 -16.61
N ALA A 13 -6.37 -42.86 -15.40
CA ALA A 13 -4.99 -43.09 -15.00
C ALA A 13 -4.55 -44.46 -15.54
N THR A 14 -3.61 -44.47 -16.48
CA THR A 14 -2.87 -45.66 -16.87
C THR A 14 -1.64 -45.78 -15.99
N SER A 15 -1.61 -46.85 -15.20
CA SER A 15 -0.44 -47.40 -14.52
C SER A 15 0.54 -47.98 -15.54
N CYS A 16 1.82 -47.61 -15.46
CA CYS A 16 2.91 -48.37 -16.09
C CYS A 16 3.97 -48.66 -15.03
N SER A 17 4.19 -49.96 -14.82
CA SER A 17 5.24 -50.57 -14.02
C SER A 17 6.55 -50.66 -14.79
N GLU A 18 7.63 -50.55 -14.02
CA GLU A 18 8.95 -51.23 -14.09
C GLU A 18 9.68 -51.53 -15.42
N GLU A 19 10.96 -51.19 -15.34
CA GLU A 19 12.14 -51.81 -15.96
C GLU A 19 12.30 -51.74 -17.49
N ASP A 20 13.20 -50.85 -17.93
CA ASP A 20 14.19 -51.20 -18.95
C ASP A 20 15.41 -50.26 -18.91
N SER A 21 16.57 -50.85 -18.64
CA SER A 21 17.87 -50.18 -18.62
C SER A 21 18.47 -50.15 -20.02
N VAL A 22 18.29 -49.03 -20.72
CA VAL A 22 18.87 -48.81 -22.06
C VAL A 22 20.17 -48.01 -21.95
N SER A 23 21.25 -48.61 -22.43
CA SER A 23 22.59 -48.03 -22.54
C SER A 23 22.60 -46.73 -23.37
N LEU A 24 23.11 -45.65 -22.77
CA LEU A 24 23.42 -44.39 -23.45
C LEU A 24 24.58 -44.57 -24.43
N ARG A 25 24.29 -44.79 -25.72
CA ARG A 25 25.23 -44.51 -26.81
C ARG A 25 25.23 -43.00 -27.07
N ARG A 26 26.33 -42.31 -26.71
CA ARG A 26 26.63 -40.95 -27.18
C ARG A 26 26.72 -40.97 -28.71
N LYS A 27 25.74 -40.39 -29.41
CA LYS A 27 25.92 -39.93 -30.79
C LYS A 27 26.58 -38.56 -30.73
N SER A 28 27.90 -38.54 -30.87
CA SER A 28 28.66 -37.33 -31.21
C SER A 28 28.29 -36.91 -32.64
N VAL A 29 27.54 -35.82 -32.77
CA VAL A 29 27.40 -35.10 -34.03
C VAL A 29 28.67 -34.25 -34.19
N GLY A 30 29.63 -34.78 -34.93
CA GLY A 30 30.83 -34.05 -35.32
C GLY A 30 30.47 -33.05 -36.42
N LEU A 31 30.22 -31.80 -36.04
CA LEU A 31 30.29 -30.66 -36.95
C LEU A 31 31.78 -30.32 -37.12
N PHE A 32 32.38 -30.79 -38.21
CA PHE A 32 33.65 -30.26 -38.69
C PHE A 32 33.40 -28.85 -39.24
N LEU A 33 33.81 -27.84 -38.49
CA LEU A 33 34.03 -26.50 -39.01
C LEU A 33 35.52 -26.39 -39.34
N ASP A 34 35.84 -25.89 -40.53
CA ASP A 34 37.22 -25.59 -40.93
C ASP A 34 37.89 -24.67 -39.90
N SER A 35 39.21 -24.83 -39.73
CA SER A 35 39.98 -24.28 -38.61
C SER A 35 39.98 -22.75 -38.52
N GLU A 36 39.59 -22.03 -39.58
CA GLU A 36 39.52 -20.57 -39.59
C GLU A 36 38.17 -20.00 -39.13
N ASP A 37 37.06 -20.73 -39.36
CA ASP A 37 35.72 -20.27 -38.95
C ASP A 37 35.45 -20.57 -37.47
N SER A 38 36.08 -21.60 -36.91
CA SER A 38 35.95 -21.97 -35.49
C SER A 38 36.62 -20.95 -34.55
N VAL A 39 37.68 -20.27 -35.00
CA VAL A 39 38.33 -19.19 -34.24
C VAL A 39 37.45 -17.94 -34.19
N LYS A 40 36.88 -17.52 -35.33
CA LYS A 40 35.99 -16.35 -35.39
C LYS A 40 34.70 -16.54 -34.61
N VAL A 41 34.14 -17.75 -34.58
CA VAL A 41 32.94 -18.05 -33.77
C VAL A 41 33.28 -18.05 -32.28
N ALA A 42 34.46 -18.56 -31.88
CA ALA A 42 34.91 -18.53 -30.49
C ALA A 42 35.19 -17.10 -29.98
N GLU A 43 35.79 -16.24 -30.80
CA GLU A 43 36.04 -14.82 -30.48
C GLU A 43 34.73 -14.05 -30.29
N ASN A 44 33.76 -14.22 -31.20
CA ASN A 44 32.44 -13.58 -31.09
C ASN A 44 31.63 -14.09 -29.87
N LEU A 45 31.80 -15.36 -29.48
CA LEU A 45 31.17 -15.90 -28.27
C LEU A 45 31.82 -15.31 -27.02
N CYS A 46 33.14 -15.13 -27.01
CA CYS A 46 33.89 -14.57 -25.88
C CYS A 46 33.51 -13.10 -25.65
N ASP A 47 33.35 -12.31 -26.72
CA ASP A 47 32.91 -10.92 -26.65
C ASP A 47 31.45 -10.81 -26.18
N SER A 48 30.58 -11.73 -26.63
CA SER A 48 29.18 -11.78 -26.19
C SER A 48 29.06 -12.16 -24.71
N ILE A 49 29.85 -13.14 -24.25
CA ILE A 49 29.89 -13.55 -22.84
C ILE A 49 30.47 -12.44 -21.97
N SER A 50 31.52 -11.75 -22.44
CA SER A 50 32.13 -10.61 -21.75
C SER A 50 31.19 -9.40 -21.66
N LEU A 51 30.38 -9.15 -22.70
CA LEU A 51 29.35 -8.11 -22.70
C LEU A 51 28.20 -8.43 -21.73
N ILE A 52 27.79 -9.70 -21.66
CA ILE A 52 26.77 -10.17 -20.71
C ILE A 52 27.32 -10.07 -19.27
N ALA A 53 28.56 -10.49 -19.03
CA ALA A 53 29.23 -10.39 -17.73
C ALA A 53 29.43 -8.93 -17.29
N ALA A 54 29.82 -8.03 -18.20
CA ALA A 54 29.99 -6.61 -17.92
C ALA A 54 28.66 -5.90 -17.64
N LYS A 55 27.57 -6.28 -18.34
CA LYS A 55 26.20 -5.79 -18.04
C LYS A 55 25.72 -6.28 -16.68
N ARG A 56 26.03 -7.52 -16.30
CA ARG A 56 25.70 -8.10 -14.99
C ARG A 56 26.47 -7.42 -13.86
N CYS A 57 27.77 -7.14 -14.07
CA CYS A 57 28.62 -6.46 -13.09
C CYS A 57 28.23 -4.98 -12.89
N LYS A 58 27.87 -4.24 -13.95
CA LYS A 58 27.32 -2.88 -13.83
C LYS A 58 25.97 -2.84 -13.11
N TRP A 59 25.14 -3.86 -13.29
CA TRP A 59 23.86 -3.98 -12.58
C TRP A 59 24.03 -4.33 -11.09
N GLU A 60 25.05 -5.12 -10.75
CA GLU A 60 25.42 -5.44 -9.36
C GLU A 60 26.05 -4.23 -8.64
N LEU A 61 26.92 -3.44 -9.31
CA LEU A 61 27.47 -2.21 -8.73
C LEU A 61 26.40 -1.13 -8.49
N ALA A 62 25.37 -1.05 -9.34
CA ALA A 62 24.25 -0.12 -9.17
C ALA A 62 23.33 -0.47 -7.98
N GLN A 63 23.50 -1.64 -7.34
CA GLN A 63 22.73 -2.07 -6.17
C GLN A 63 23.41 -1.77 -4.83
N GLN A 64 24.63 -1.20 -4.84
CA GLN A 64 25.35 -0.83 -3.62
C GLN A 64 25.09 0.61 -3.16
N THR A 65 24.34 1.42 -3.92
CA THR A 65 23.94 2.76 -3.49
C THR A 65 22.58 2.69 -2.79
N ASP A 66 22.55 2.99 -1.48
CA ASP A 66 21.40 3.15 -0.60
C ASP A 66 20.17 2.27 -0.91
N LYS A 67 20.08 1.12 -0.23
CA LYS A 67 18.86 0.30 -0.23
C LYS A 67 17.66 1.20 0.09
N PRO A 68 16.74 1.41 -0.86
CA PRO A 68 15.65 2.33 -0.64
C PRO A 68 14.79 1.74 0.49
N LYS A 69 14.68 2.47 1.60
CA LYS A 69 13.89 2.04 2.76
C LYS A 69 12.42 2.11 2.37
N LEU A 70 11.65 1.07 2.72
CA LEU A 70 10.21 1.09 2.57
C LEU A 70 9.64 2.38 3.19
N PRO A 71 8.58 2.96 2.59
CA PRO A 71 7.87 4.08 3.20
C PRO A 71 7.29 3.78 4.59
N LYS A 72 7.29 2.52 5.05
CA LYS A 72 6.77 2.14 6.40
C LYS A 72 7.42 2.98 7.51
N GLY A 73 8.73 3.25 7.42
CA GLY A 73 9.43 4.11 8.39
C GLY A 73 8.88 5.54 8.42
N ASP A 74 8.57 6.08 7.25
CA ASP A 74 8.03 7.43 7.10
C ASP A 74 6.57 7.49 7.56
N THR A 75 5.75 6.49 7.19
CA THR A 75 4.35 6.41 7.62
C THR A 75 4.23 6.27 9.13
N LEU A 76 4.98 5.35 9.77
CA LEU A 76 4.91 5.19 11.22
C LEU A 76 5.41 6.44 11.96
N THR A 77 6.44 7.10 11.43
CA THR A 77 6.93 8.37 11.99
C THR A 77 5.88 9.48 11.85
N ALA A 78 5.23 9.59 10.70
CA ALA A 78 4.14 10.53 10.49
C ALA A 78 2.95 10.26 11.43
N LEU A 79 2.59 8.98 11.61
CA LEU A 79 1.57 8.58 12.57
C LEU A 79 1.95 8.96 14.00
N ARG A 80 3.18 8.66 14.45
CA ARG A 80 3.66 9.09 15.78
C ARG A 80 3.55 10.59 16.00
N ASN A 81 3.80 11.39 14.96
CA ASN A 81 3.64 12.84 15.04
C ASN A 81 2.17 13.27 15.21
N VAL A 82 1.22 12.59 14.56
CA VAL A 82 -0.23 12.80 14.75
C VAL A 82 -0.62 12.52 16.21
N LEU A 83 -0.05 11.46 16.81
CA LEU A 83 -0.41 10.99 18.15
C LEU A 83 0.22 11.79 19.29
N LYS A 84 1.22 12.65 19.02
CA LYS A 84 2.00 13.35 20.06
C LYS A 84 1.14 14.13 21.07
N ASN A 85 -0.05 14.55 20.66
CA ASN A 85 -0.98 15.30 21.51
C ASN A 85 -2.14 14.46 22.06
N PHE A 86 -2.27 13.19 21.65
CA PHE A 86 -3.28 12.30 22.19
C PHE A 86 -2.84 11.82 23.57
N ARG A 87 -3.70 12.06 24.57
CA ARG A 87 -3.49 11.54 25.92
C ARG A 87 -4.45 10.38 26.14
N MET A 88 -3.89 9.22 26.46
CA MET A 88 -4.66 8.08 26.91
C MET A 88 -5.36 8.44 28.24
N PRO A 89 -6.58 7.98 28.49
CA PRO A 89 -7.24 8.16 29.78
C PRO A 89 -6.40 7.61 30.94
N ASP A 90 -6.43 8.28 32.10
CA ASP A 90 -5.68 7.85 33.29
C ASP A 90 -6.19 6.50 33.83
N ASP A 91 -7.44 6.17 33.54
CA ASP A 91 -8.17 4.95 33.92
C ASP A 91 -8.18 3.88 32.81
N TYR A 92 -7.27 3.95 31.83
CA TYR A 92 -7.20 2.96 30.74
C TYR A 92 -6.97 1.53 31.26
N ASP A 93 -7.88 0.61 30.92
CA ASP A 93 -7.80 -0.78 31.34
C ASP A 93 -7.06 -1.66 30.31
N TYR A 94 -5.87 -2.12 30.70
CA TYR A 94 -5.06 -3.00 29.87
C TYR A 94 -5.47 -4.48 29.90
N ALA A 95 -6.45 -4.87 30.72
CA ALA A 95 -7.09 -6.18 30.63
C ALA A 95 -8.13 -6.23 29.50
N GLU A 96 -8.62 -5.07 29.07
CA GLU A 96 -9.62 -4.95 28.02
C GLU A 96 -9.02 -4.68 26.64
N SER A 97 -9.79 -4.87 25.58
CA SER A 97 -9.36 -4.54 24.21
C SER A 97 -9.37 -3.02 23.96
N SER A 98 -8.60 -2.52 22.99
CA SER A 98 -8.68 -1.11 22.58
C SER A 98 -10.09 -0.71 22.19
N SER A 99 -10.79 -1.59 21.48
CA SER A 99 -12.20 -1.39 21.10
C SER A 99 -13.13 -1.29 22.30
N THR A 100 -12.92 -2.09 23.36
CA THR A 100 -13.75 -2.03 24.57
C THR A 100 -13.51 -0.71 25.30
N ASN A 101 -12.24 -0.32 25.50
CA ASN A 101 -11.87 0.90 26.23
C ASN A 101 -12.42 2.18 25.59
N TYR A 102 -12.53 2.21 24.27
CA TYR A 102 -12.94 3.42 23.53
C TYR A 102 -14.36 3.34 22.94
N VAL A 103 -15.14 2.32 23.30
CA VAL A 103 -16.53 2.20 22.85
C VAL A 103 -17.39 3.31 23.46
N ASP A 104 -18.23 3.91 22.63
CA ASP A 104 -19.24 4.88 23.01
C ASP A 104 -20.51 4.15 23.41
N VAL A 105 -20.69 3.99 24.72
CA VAL A 105 -21.83 3.27 25.31
C VAL A 105 -23.14 4.07 25.29
N ARG A 106 -23.15 5.29 24.74
CA ARG A 106 -24.37 6.11 24.69
C ARG A 106 -25.38 5.48 23.72
N PRO A 107 -26.68 5.46 24.05
CA PRO A 107 -27.71 4.76 23.25
C PRO A 107 -27.92 5.30 21.83
N ASN A 108 -27.36 6.47 21.50
CA ASN A 108 -27.39 7.07 20.16
C ASN A 108 -25.98 7.51 19.73
N ALA A 109 -24.97 6.67 19.98
CA ALA A 109 -23.61 6.95 19.53
C ALA A 109 -23.58 7.09 18.00
N GLU A 110 -23.11 8.23 17.50
CA GLU A 110 -23.03 8.51 16.08
C GLU A 110 -21.60 8.37 15.53
N CYS A 111 -21.51 7.91 14.28
CA CYS A 111 -20.27 8.03 13.51
C CYS A 111 -20.05 9.51 13.14
N THR A 112 -18.88 10.04 13.46
CA THR A 112 -18.48 11.44 13.24
C THR A 112 -17.18 11.52 12.44
N GLY A 113 -16.78 12.74 12.08
CA GLY A 113 -15.54 13.00 11.35
C GLY A 113 -15.62 12.76 9.85
N LYS A 114 -14.47 12.86 9.17
CA LYS A 114 -14.34 12.80 7.72
C LYS A 114 -14.80 11.45 7.15
N PHE A 115 -14.61 10.38 7.90
CA PHE A 115 -14.97 9.02 7.48
C PHE A 115 -16.27 8.50 8.10
N ALA A 116 -17.10 9.37 8.68
CA ALA A 116 -18.38 9.00 9.31
C ALA A 116 -19.26 8.12 8.41
N GLN A 117 -19.40 8.47 7.13
CA GLN A 117 -20.25 7.71 6.20
C GLN A 117 -19.68 6.33 5.88
N ILE A 118 -18.35 6.18 5.84
CA ILE A 118 -17.72 4.86 5.66
C ILE A 118 -18.02 4.00 6.88
N ARG A 119 -17.81 4.54 8.09
CA ARG A 119 -18.09 3.86 9.35
C ARG A 119 -19.53 3.35 9.45
N LYS A 120 -20.51 4.16 9.02
CA LYS A 120 -21.94 3.79 8.99
C LYS A 120 -22.25 2.58 8.08
N ASN A 121 -21.41 2.33 7.08
CA ASN A 121 -21.60 1.25 6.12
C ASN A 121 -20.83 -0.03 6.50
N LEU A 122 -20.05 -0.01 7.59
CA LEU A 122 -19.35 -1.17 8.11
C LEU A 122 -20.21 -1.89 9.16
N ASP A 123 -19.83 -3.11 9.52
CA ASP A 123 -20.51 -3.87 10.57
C ASP A 123 -20.27 -3.22 11.94
N THR A 124 -21.22 -2.40 12.37
CA THR A 124 -21.16 -1.67 13.65
C THR A 124 -21.40 -2.59 14.84
N VAL A 125 -22.00 -3.76 14.65
CA VAL A 125 -22.13 -4.79 15.69
C VAL A 125 -20.75 -5.40 15.95
N TYR A 126 -20.05 -5.77 14.87
CA TYR A 126 -18.71 -6.30 14.97
C TYR A 126 -17.68 -5.25 15.36
N HIS A 127 -17.75 -3.99 14.95
CA HIS A 127 -16.69 -2.99 15.26
C HIS A 127 -16.99 -2.12 16.49
N GLY A 128 -18.26 -1.94 16.83
CA GLY A 128 -18.71 -0.97 17.82
C GLY A 128 -18.73 0.47 17.30
N HIS A 129 -19.20 1.39 18.14
CA HIS A 129 -19.10 2.83 17.90
C HIS A 129 -18.03 3.39 18.82
N TYR A 130 -17.02 4.06 18.28
CA TYR A 130 -15.97 4.68 19.08
C TYR A 130 -16.41 6.08 19.51
N TRP A 131 -16.03 6.55 20.69
CA TRP A 131 -16.30 7.95 21.09
C TRP A 131 -15.67 8.97 20.12
N PRO A 132 -16.24 10.19 19.97
CA PRO A 132 -15.85 11.14 18.92
C PRO A 132 -14.36 11.50 18.89
N LEU A 133 -13.72 11.60 20.06
CA LEU A 133 -12.30 11.92 20.13
C LEU A 133 -11.41 10.82 19.53
N ARG A 134 -11.74 9.53 19.75
CA ARG A 134 -11.02 8.43 19.09
C ARG A 134 -11.32 8.39 17.60
N GLN A 135 -12.55 8.66 17.17
CA GLN A 135 -12.84 8.74 15.73
C GLN A 135 -12.00 9.84 15.05
N ALA A 136 -11.78 10.98 15.69
CA ALA A 136 -10.89 12.03 15.18
C ALA A 136 -9.41 11.57 15.10
N LEU A 137 -8.93 10.79 16.07
CA LEU A 137 -7.61 10.17 16.02
C LEU A 137 -7.50 9.20 14.84
N GLN A 138 -8.48 8.29 14.72
CA GLN A 138 -8.58 7.32 13.65
C GLN A 138 -8.58 8.02 12.28
N ASP A 139 -9.34 9.10 12.11
CA ASP A 139 -9.38 9.90 10.89
C ASP A 139 -7.98 10.41 10.51
N ALA A 140 -7.25 10.99 11.46
CA ALA A 140 -5.91 11.50 11.19
C ALA A 140 -4.90 10.39 10.84
N MET A 141 -5.03 9.20 11.46
CA MET A 141 -4.23 8.03 11.10
C MET A 141 -4.54 7.56 9.67
N ILE A 142 -5.83 7.44 9.32
CA ILE A 142 -6.27 7.02 8.00
C ILE A 142 -5.80 8.01 6.93
N GLU A 143 -5.96 9.32 7.16
CA GLU A 143 -5.49 10.36 6.24
C GLU A 143 -3.99 10.26 5.97
N THR A 144 -3.20 9.99 7.00
CA THR A 144 -1.75 9.79 6.88
C THR A 144 -1.45 8.58 5.99
N VAL A 145 -2.11 7.45 6.24
CA VAL A 145 -1.89 6.19 5.50
C VAL A 145 -2.34 6.29 4.04
N ILE A 146 -3.47 6.94 3.75
CA ILE A 146 -4.01 7.05 2.39
C ILE A 146 -3.45 8.24 1.60
N SER A 147 -2.58 9.05 2.19
CA SER A 147 -1.97 10.22 1.53
C SER A 147 -1.17 9.87 0.26
N PRO A 148 -0.40 8.77 0.18
CA PRO A 148 0.38 8.44 -1.01
C PRO A 148 -0.48 8.07 -2.22
N GLY A 149 0.18 7.90 -3.37
CA GLY A 149 -0.47 7.46 -4.60
C GLY A 149 -1.30 8.53 -5.31
N ARG A 150 -1.70 8.21 -6.54
CA ARG A 150 -2.50 9.08 -7.42
C ARG A 150 -3.68 8.29 -7.99
N PRO A 151 -4.81 8.95 -8.32
CA PRO A 151 -5.92 8.30 -9.00
C PRO A 151 -5.50 7.61 -10.30
N GLN A 152 -6.08 6.46 -10.60
CA GLN A 152 -5.81 5.62 -11.76
C GLN A 152 -7.11 5.26 -12.48
N VAL A 153 -7.02 4.98 -13.78
CA VAL A 153 -8.19 4.56 -14.56
C VAL A 153 -8.59 3.12 -14.22
N HIS A 154 -7.61 2.22 -14.13
CA HIS A 154 -7.78 0.82 -13.75
C HIS A 154 -6.88 0.52 -12.56
N PRO A 155 -7.26 0.94 -11.35
CA PRO A 155 -6.43 0.74 -10.17
C PRO A 155 -6.37 -0.74 -9.77
N TRP A 156 -5.17 -1.21 -9.47
CA TRP A 156 -4.95 -2.46 -8.73
C TRP A 156 -5.31 -2.36 -7.24
N LEU A 157 -6.04 -3.37 -6.76
CA LEU A 157 -6.20 -3.74 -5.36
C LEU A 157 -5.40 -5.03 -5.13
N ILE A 158 -4.31 -4.91 -4.39
CA ILE A 158 -3.26 -5.93 -4.29
C ILE A 158 -3.27 -6.48 -2.87
N PHE A 159 -3.53 -7.77 -2.73
CA PHE A 159 -3.43 -8.47 -1.46
C PHE A 159 -2.11 -9.22 -1.41
N THR A 160 -1.31 -9.00 -0.38
CA THR A 160 -0.26 -9.97 -0.06
C THR A 160 -0.86 -11.10 0.77
N ALA A 161 -0.45 -12.32 0.45
CA ALA A 161 -0.80 -13.53 1.18
C ALA A 161 0.47 -14.22 1.66
N GLY A 162 0.38 -14.93 2.77
CA GLY A 162 1.51 -15.69 3.30
C GLY A 162 1.50 -15.74 4.82
N ALA A 163 2.07 -16.82 5.35
CA ALA A 163 2.24 -16.99 6.79
C ALA A 163 3.03 -15.83 7.43
N MET A 164 2.83 -15.64 8.74
CA MET A 164 3.68 -14.74 9.53
C MET A 164 5.10 -15.27 9.47
N GLY A 165 6.09 -14.42 9.18
CA GLY A 165 7.48 -14.86 8.94
C GLY A 165 7.80 -15.25 7.49
N ALA A 166 6.83 -15.36 6.57
CA ALA A 166 7.11 -15.69 5.16
C ALA A 166 7.92 -14.60 4.42
N GLY A 167 7.95 -13.38 4.96
CA GLY A 167 8.73 -12.26 4.40
C GLY A 167 7.99 -11.48 3.31
N LYS A 168 6.66 -11.33 3.42
CA LYS A 168 5.83 -10.51 2.52
C LYS A 168 6.43 -9.12 2.27
N SER A 169 6.65 -8.35 3.34
CA SER A 169 7.20 -6.99 3.22
C SER A 169 8.63 -6.99 2.63
N HIS A 170 9.44 -8.01 2.94
CA HIS A 170 10.77 -8.19 2.33
C HIS A 170 10.66 -8.37 0.82
N THR A 171 9.81 -9.30 0.37
CA THR A 171 9.56 -9.56 -1.06
C THR A 171 9.08 -8.31 -1.80
N MET A 172 8.15 -7.56 -1.22
CA MET A 172 7.65 -6.32 -1.83
C MET A 172 8.74 -5.23 -1.91
N THR A 173 9.56 -5.09 -0.88
CA THR A 173 10.71 -4.16 -0.87
C THR A 173 11.73 -4.55 -1.92
N TRP A 174 12.04 -5.84 -2.01
CA TRP A 174 12.98 -6.38 -2.98
C TRP A 174 12.48 -6.10 -4.41
N MET A 175 11.21 -6.38 -4.71
CA MET A 175 10.64 -6.09 -6.02
C MET A 175 10.70 -4.60 -6.35
N TRP A 176 10.46 -3.73 -5.37
CA TRP A 176 10.61 -2.29 -5.57
C TRP A 176 12.04 -1.85 -5.83
N GLY A 177 13.01 -2.36 -5.04
CA GLY A 177 14.43 -2.08 -5.26
C GLY A 177 14.94 -2.56 -6.62
N LYS A 178 14.29 -3.57 -7.22
CA LYS A 178 14.55 -4.04 -8.59
C LYS A 178 13.76 -3.30 -9.67
N GLY A 179 12.94 -2.31 -9.31
CA GLY A 179 12.07 -1.59 -10.24
C GLY A 179 10.90 -2.42 -10.79
N ILE A 180 10.61 -3.59 -10.20
CA ILE A 180 9.54 -4.51 -10.60
C ILE A 180 8.19 -4.00 -10.08
N PHE A 181 8.16 -3.38 -8.90
CA PHE A 181 6.91 -2.98 -8.24
C PHE A 181 6.94 -1.51 -7.76
N PRO A 182 6.00 -0.65 -8.18
CA PRO A 182 6.09 0.79 -7.96
C PRO A 182 5.50 1.22 -6.61
N LEU A 183 6.13 0.84 -5.49
CA LEU A 183 5.60 1.10 -4.15
C LEU A 183 5.24 2.56 -3.85
N HIS A 184 5.98 3.53 -4.40
CA HIS A 184 5.70 4.96 -4.20
C HIS A 184 4.37 5.44 -4.81
N GLN A 185 3.74 4.65 -5.68
CA GLN A 185 2.46 4.98 -6.34
C GLN A 185 1.26 4.27 -5.71
N ILE A 186 1.50 3.48 -4.67
CA ILE A 186 0.52 2.56 -4.09
C ILE A 186 0.27 2.95 -2.63
N VAL A 187 -1.00 3.02 -2.24
CA VAL A 187 -1.40 3.18 -0.84
C VAL A 187 -1.17 1.85 -0.14
N HIS A 188 -0.21 1.80 0.77
CA HIS A 188 0.08 0.60 1.56
C HIS A 188 -0.70 0.62 2.88
N ILE A 189 -1.62 -0.32 3.01
CA ILE A 189 -2.51 -0.49 4.15
C ILE A 189 -2.10 -1.76 4.89
N ASP A 190 -1.58 -1.59 6.09
CA ASP A 190 -1.02 -2.67 6.91
C ASP A 190 -1.59 -2.61 8.31
N PHE A 191 -2.11 -3.75 8.75
CA PHE A 191 -2.67 -3.94 10.08
C PHE A 191 -1.66 -3.64 11.19
N ASP A 192 -0.42 -4.09 11.01
CA ASP A 192 0.64 -3.90 12.00
C ASP A 192 1.05 -2.42 12.08
N VAL A 193 0.94 -1.64 10.98
CA VAL A 193 1.22 -0.19 11.00
C VAL A 193 0.23 0.54 11.90
N PHE A 194 -1.07 0.20 11.81
CA PHE A 194 -2.06 0.80 12.70
C PHE A 194 -1.85 0.40 14.16
N LYS A 195 -1.58 -0.89 14.44
CA LYS A 195 -1.30 -1.38 15.80
C LYS A 195 -0.14 -0.64 16.45
N LEU A 196 0.99 -0.55 15.75
CA LEU A 196 2.20 0.12 16.23
C LEU A 196 1.99 1.63 16.45
N ALA A 197 0.96 2.19 15.84
CA ALA A 197 0.55 3.58 15.99
C ALA A 197 -0.61 3.75 16.98
N LEU A 198 -1.08 2.72 17.68
CA LEU A 198 -2.06 2.95 18.74
C LEU A 198 -1.34 3.46 20.02
N PRO A 199 -1.82 4.54 20.67
CA PRO A 199 -1.20 5.10 21.87
C PRO A 199 -0.96 4.08 23.00
N GLU A 200 -1.88 3.13 23.14
CA GLU A 200 -1.85 2.09 24.15
C GLU A 200 -0.94 0.88 23.82
N TRP A 201 -0.41 0.78 22.59
CA TRP A 201 0.30 -0.40 22.10
C TRP A 201 1.48 -0.82 22.99
N GLU A 202 2.35 0.13 23.34
CA GLU A 202 3.51 -0.14 24.19
C GLU A 202 3.11 -0.68 25.56
N GLY A 203 1.98 -0.19 26.09
CA GLY A 203 1.45 -0.64 27.36
C GLY A 203 0.91 -2.07 27.32
N TYR A 204 0.30 -2.50 26.20
CA TYR A 204 -0.07 -3.89 26.01
C TYR A 204 1.16 -4.79 25.88
N VAL A 205 2.12 -4.43 25.04
CA VAL A 205 3.36 -5.23 24.83
C VAL A 205 4.11 -5.41 26.14
N LYS A 206 4.22 -4.37 26.97
CA LYS A 206 4.90 -4.46 28.28
C LYS A 206 4.22 -5.44 29.25
N ARG A 207 2.90 -5.60 29.18
CA ARG A 207 2.11 -6.41 30.11
C ARG A 207 1.95 -7.85 29.64
N ASP A 208 1.54 -8.01 28.38
CA ASP A 208 1.35 -9.30 27.74
C ASP A 208 1.74 -9.20 26.26
N PRO A 209 3.02 -9.48 25.94
CA PRO A 209 3.52 -9.55 24.57
C PRO A 209 2.71 -10.44 23.62
N LEU A 210 2.16 -11.55 24.14
CA LEU A 210 1.44 -12.56 23.36
C LEU A 210 0.02 -12.08 23.01
N GLN A 211 -0.65 -11.41 23.95
CA GLN A 211 -2.02 -10.92 23.75
C GLN A 211 -2.10 -9.50 23.20
N ALA A 212 -1.02 -8.71 23.21
CA ALA A 212 -1.02 -7.34 22.69
C ALA A 212 -1.59 -7.21 21.27
N GLY A 213 -1.26 -8.17 20.42
CA GLY A 213 -1.81 -8.25 19.06
C GLY A 213 -3.32 -8.50 19.01
N ALA A 214 -3.87 -9.24 19.98
CA ALA A 214 -5.29 -9.54 20.10
C ALA A 214 -6.09 -8.35 20.64
N HIS A 215 -5.60 -7.67 21.68
CA HIS A 215 -6.24 -6.48 22.27
C HIS A 215 -6.44 -5.34 21.28
N THR A 216 -5.54 -5.20 20.30
CA THR A 216 -5.59 -4.14 19.29
C THR A 216 -6.18 -4.59 17.95
N ARG A 217 -6.48 -5.89 17.80
CA ARG A 217 -6.89 -6.51 16.52
C ARG A 217 -8.17 -5.89 15.96
N ARG A 218 -9.21 -5.78 16.78
CA ARG A 218 -10.52 -5.30 16.33
C ARG A 218 -10.44 -3.88 15.76
N GLU A 219 -9.82 -2.96 16.49
CA GLU A 219 -9.68 -1.57 16.04
C GLU A 219 -8.73 -1.41 14.84
N SER A 220 -7.60 -2.11 14.82
CA SER A 220 -6.71 -2.06 13.65
C SER A 220 -7.36 -2.63 12.39
N GLY A 221 -8.21 -3.66 12.51
CA GLY A 221 -9.04 -4.15 11.40
C GLY A 221 -10.04 -3.14 10.90
N TYR A 222 -10.73 -2.48 11.83
CA TYR A 222 -11.63 -1.38 11.51
C TYR A 222 -10.93 -0.26 10.72
N LEU A 223 -9.74 0.14 11.16
CA LEU A 223 -8.92 1.15 10.48
C LEU A 223 -8.49 0.71 9.07
N VAL A 224 -8.12 -0.56 8.88
CA VAL A 224 -7.79 -1.12 7.56
C VAL A 224 -9.00 -1.09 6.63
N GLU A 225 -10.19 -1.45 7.10
CA GLU A 225 -11.43 -1.41 6.30
C GLU A 225 -11.76 0.02 5.86
N ILE A 226 -11.73 0.99 6.79
CA ILE A 226 -12.00 2.39 6.46
C ILE A 226 -10.96 2.96 5.50
N ALA A 227 -9.67 2.71 5.75
CA ALA A 227 -8.59 3.18 4.89
C ALA A 227 -8.69 2.59 3.48
N THR A 228 -9.05 1.31 3.37
CA THR A 228 -9.26 0.63 2.08
C THR A 228 -10.37 1.31 1.29
N GLU A 229 -11.56 1.44 1.89
CA GLU A 229 -12.69 2.11 1.27
C GLU A 229 -12.35 3.56 0.86
N ALA A 230 -11.68 4.32 1.75
CA ALA A 230 -11.31 5.71 1.49
C ALA A 230 -10.29 5.86 0.36
N ALA A 231 -9.31 4.96 0.25
CA ALA A 231 -8.35 4.94 -0.84
C ALA A 231 -8.99 4.49 -2.16
N MET A 232 -9.93 3.54 -2.10
CA MET A 232 -10.67 3.06 -3.26
C MET A 232 -11.60 4.11 -3.87
N LYS A 233 -12.30 4.89 -3.04
CA LYS A 233 -13.07 6.06 -3.52
C LYS A 233 -12.22 7.12 -4.22
N GLN A 234 -10.91 7.15 -3.96
CA GLN A 234 -9.96 8.02 -4.65
C GLN A 234 -9.33 7.37 -5.89
N ARG A 235 -9.77 6.16 -6.26
CA ARG A 235 -9.27 5.36 -7.40
C ARG A 235 -7.76 5.15 -7.38
N LYS A 236 -7.15 5.05 -6.20
CA LYS A 236 -5.71 4.83 -6.05
C LYS A 236 -5.35 3.36 -6.17
N HIS A 237 -4.13 3.04 -6.57
CA HIS A 237 -3.60 1.70 -6.32
C HIS A 237 -3.55 1.45 -4.80
N VAL A 238 -4.01 0.27 -4.36
CA VAL A 238 -4.05 -0.11 -2.94
C VAL A 238 -3.34 -1.43 -2.77
N TRP A 239 -2.46 -1.53 -1.79
CA TRP A 239 -1.84 -2.77 -1.33
C TRP A 239 -2.25 -3.03 0.11
N ILE A 240 -2.96 -4.13 0.35
CA ILE A 240 -3.40 -4.59 1.67
C ILE A 240 -2.47 -5.73 2.13
N ASP A 241 -1.74 -5.50 3.22
CA ASP A 241 -0.85 -6.51 3.82
C ASP A 241 -1.62 -7.40 4.79
N GLY A 242 -1.73 -8.68 4.46
CA GLY A 242 -2.51 -9.66 5.22
C GLY A 242 -1.97 -11.08 5.12
N SER A 243 -2.59 -12.00 5.86
CA SER A 243 -2.28 -13.43 5.76
C SER A 243 -3.13 -14.13 4.71
N LEU A 244 -4.36 -13.66 4.49
CA LEU A 244 -5.35 -14.26 3.58
C LEU A 244 -5.72 -15.70 3.98
N ARG A 245 -6.00 -15.96 5.27
CA ARG A 245 -6.32 -17.33 5.80
C ARG A 245 -7.78 -17.76 5.70
N ASP A 246 -8.70 -16.82 5.50
CA ASP A 246 -10.14 -17.07 5.53
C ASP A 246 -10.73 -17.00 4.12
N GLY A 247 -10.71 -18.13 3.41
CA GLY A 247 -11.11 -18.18 2.01
C GLY A 247 -12.57 -17.83 1.77
N GLU A 248 -13.48 -18.29 2.63
CA GLU A 248 -14.91 -17.99 2.50
C GLU A 248 -15.21 -16.51 2.73
N TRP A 249 -14.58 -15.91 3.73
CA TRP A 249 -14.71 -14.47 3.97
C TRP A 249 -14.16 -13.66 2.79
N TYR A 250 -12.93 -13.97 2.33
CA TYR A 250 -12.32 -13.22 1.22
C TYR A 250 -13.04 -13.42 -0.11
N GLN A 251 -13.65 -14.58 -0.35
CA GLN A 251 -14.45 -14.82 -1.56
C GLN A 251 -15.66 -13.89 -1.60
N ARG A 252 -16.43 -13.81 -0.50
CA ARG A 252 -17.54 -12.86 -0.38
C ARG A 252 -17.07 -11.41 -0.45
N TYR A 253 -15.93 -11.11 0.17
CA TYR A 253 -15.36 -9.77 0.15
C TYR A 253 -14.94 -9.34 -1.25
N PHE A 254 -14.30 -10.22 -2.03
CA PHE A 254 -13.91 -9.91 -3.42
C PHE A 254 -15.12 -9.72 -4.32
N GLU A 255 -16.17 -10.52 -4.15
CA GLU A 255 -17.44 -10.33 -4.86
C GLU A 255 -18.06 -8.95 -4.56
N GLN A 256 -18.13 -8.57 -3.29
CA GLN A 256 -18.63 -7.25 -2.89
C GLN A 256 -17.78 -6.11 -3.47
N LEU A 257 -16.45 -6.25 -3.43
CA LEU A 257 -15.53 -5.26 -3.99
C LEU A 257 -15.71 -5.09 -5.49
N ARG A 258 -15.87 -6.18 -6.24
CA ARG A 258 -16.12 -6.14 -7.69
C ARG A 258 -17.44 -5.45 -8.03
N ASN A 259 -18.49 -5.73 -7.27
CA ASN A 259 -19.80 -5.11 -7.48
C ASN A 259 -19.76 -3.60 -7.16
N LYS A 260 -19.00 -3.21 -6.13
CA LYS A 260 -18.93 -1.84 -5.65
C LYS A 260 -17.94 -0.97 -6.41
N TYR A 261 -16.84 -1.56 -6.87
CA TYR A 261 -15.71 -0.90 -7.53
C TYR A 261 -15.28 -1.67 -8.78
N PRO A 262 -16.12 -1.72 -9.83
CA PRO A 262 -15.88 -2.53 -11.02
C PRO A 262 -14.63 -2.10 -11.83
N GLU A 263 -14.10 -0.91 -11.60
CA GLU A 263 -12.86 -0.44 -12.22
C GLU A 263 -11.59 -1.05 -11.61
N TYR A 264 -11.68 -1.66 -10.43
CA TYR A 264 -10.54 -2.23 -9.73
C TYR A 264 -10.19 -3.63 -10.24
N GLN A 265 -8.90 -3.86 -10.41
CA GLN A 265 -8.34 -5.19 -10.69
C GLN A 265 -7.80 -5.78 -9.39
N ILE A 266 -8.11 -7.03 -9.09
CA ILE A 266 -7.70 -7.72 -7.87
C ILE A 266 -6.50 -8.60 -8.19
N ALA A 267 -5.41 -8.38 -7.44
CA ALA A 267 -4.21 -9.20 -7.51
C ALA A 267 -3.90 -9.83 -6.15
N VAL A 268 -3.38 -11.06 -6.15
CA VAL A 268 -2.78 -11.69 -4.98
C VAL A 268 -1.31 -11.95 -5.23
N ILE A 269 -0.46 -11.50 -4.30
CA ILE A 269 0.96 -11.86 -4.24
C ILE A 269 1.15 -12.78 -3.04
N ASN A 270 1.14 -14.09 -3.31
CA ASN A 270 1.34 -15.13 -2.30
C ASN A 270 2.84 -15.37 -2.08
N VAL A 271 3.33 -15.00 -0.91
CA VAL A 271 4.72 -15.21 -0.48
C VAL A 271 4.78 -16.44 0.41
N THR A 272 5.51 -17.45 -0.03
CA THR A 272 5.75 -18.70 0.68
C THR A 272 7.19 -18.75 1.21
N ALA A 273 7.42 -19.53 2.25
CA ALA A 273 8.75 -19.90 2.71
C ALA A 273 8.68 -21.27 3.39
N SER A 274 9.82 -21.95 3.56
CA SER A 274 9.89 -23.19 4.32
C SER A 274 9.48 -22.95 5.77
N LYS A 275 8.95 -23.99 6.41
CA LYS A 275 8.48 -23.95 7.79
C LYS A 275 9.59 -23.47 8.75
N ASP A 276 10.81 -24.00 8.58
CA ASP A 276 11.93 -23.67 9.46
C ASP A 276 12.35 -22.20 9.33
N VAL A 277 12.45 -21.69 8.10
CA VAL A 277 12.73 -20.27 7.81
C VAL A 277 11.64 -19.36 8.39
N ILE A 278 10.37 -19.79 8.34
CA ILE A 278 9.25 -19.05 8.94
C ILE A 278 9.44 -18.96 10.46
N PHE A 279 9.69 -20.08 11.15
CA PHE A 279 9.84 -20.09 12.60
C PHE A 279 11.06 -19.31 13.07
N GLU A 280 12.19 -19.42 12.37
CA GLU A 280 13.39 -18.64 12.66
C GLU A 280 13.09 -17.13 12.58
N ARG A 281 12.41 -16.69 11.52
CA ARG A 281 12.05 -15.26 11.34
C ARG A 281 11.02 -14.77 12.33
N VAL A 282 10.06 -15.62 12.73
CA VAL A 282 9.09 -15.30 13.79
C VAL A 282 9.82 -15.09 15.11
N LYS A 283 10.71 -16.00 15.49
CA LYS A 283 11.55 -15.89 16.68
C LYS A 283 12.40 -14.62 16.66
N ARG A 284 13.13 -14.39 15.56
CA ARG A 284 13.95 -13.17 15.39
C ARG A 284 13.12 -11.89 15.54
N ARG A 285 11.91 -11.85 14.96
CA ARG A 285 11.00 -10.70 15.11
C ARG A 285 10.53 -10.54 16.56
N ALA A 286 10.26 -11.63 17.27
CA ALA A 286 9.90 -11.58 18.68
C ALA A 286 11.05 -10.98 19.51
N ASP A 287 12.28 -11.41 19.26
CA ASP A 287 13.49 -10.89 19.91
C ASP A 287 13.71 -9.39 19.61
N GLU A 288 13.53 -8.97 18.35
CA GLU A 288 13.74 -7.58 17.91
C GLU A 288 12.66 -6.60 18.39
N THR A 289 11.40 -7.04 18.43
CA THR A 289 10.25 -6.15 18.63
C THR A 289 9.55 -6.34 19.97
N GLY A 290 9.91 -7.39 20.71
CA GLY A 290 9.17 -7.83 21.89
C GLY A 290 7.79 -8.39 21.58
N ARG A 291 7.40 -8.54 20.31
CA ARG A 291 6.09 -9.08 19.90
C ARG A 291 6.22 -10.53 19.46
N ASP A 292 5.82 -11.43 20.34
CA ASP A 292 5.75 -12.85 20.03
C ASP A 292 4.44 -13.21 19.29
N VAL A 293 4.45 -14.33 18.57
CA VAL A 293 3.31 -14.85 17.83
C VAL A 293 3.13 -16.32 18.19
N PRO A 294 1.95 -16.72 18.72
CA PRO A 294 1.74 -18.10 19.13
C PRO A 294 2.05 -19.10 18.00
N THR A 295 2.85 -20.13 18.29
CA THR A 295 3.24 -21.19 17.36
C THR A 295 2.04 -21.81 16.62
N ALA A 296 0.94 -22.03 17.35
CA ALA A 296 -0.29 -22.57 16.77
C ALA A 296 -0.85 -21.69 15.64
N GLU A 297 -0.81 -20.35 15.80
CA GLU A 297 -1.26 -19.43 14.74
C GLU A 297 -0.32 -19.42 13.53
N VAL A 298 0.98 -19.61 13.74
CA VAL A 298 1.96 -19.74 12.64
C VAL A 298 1.67 -21.00 11.83
N LEU A 299 1.47 -22.14 12.50
CA LEU A 299 1.13 -23.41 11.86
C LEU A 299 -0.19 -23.34 11.10
N ASP A 300 -1.24 -22.79 11.73
CA ASP A 300 -2.54 -22.54 11.09
C ASP A 300 -2.39 -21.70 9.81
N SER A 301 -1.52 -20.69 9.82
CA SER A 301 -1.21 -19.90 8.63
C SER A 301 -0.60 -20.72 7.52
N ILE A 302 0.42 -21.51 7.85
CA ILE A 302 1.19 -22.29 6.86
C ILE A 302 0.24 -23.24 6.14
N GLU A 303 -0.72 -23.82 6.85
CA GLU A 303 -1.69 -24.75 6.30
C GLU A 303 -2.81 -24.05 5.51
N ARG A 304 -3.43 -23.01 6.06
CA ARG A 304 -4.66 -22.43 5.50
C ARG A 304 -4.41 -21.51 4.31
N VAL A 305 -3.34 -20.71 4.33
CA VAL A 305 -3.10 -19.70 3.28
C VAL A 305 -3.03 -20.32 1.88
N PRO A 306 -2.28 -21.41 1.63
CA PRO A 306 -2.26 -22.02 0.30
C PRO A 306 -3.64 -22.49 -0.17
N LYS A 307 -4.45 -23.06 0.73
CA LYS A 307 -5.82 -23.51 0.44
C LYS A 307 -6.71 -22.31 0.06
N THR A 308 -6.63 -21.22 0.84
CA THR A 308 -7.37 -19.98 0.55
C THR A 308 -6.95 -19.36 -0.78
N VAL A 309 -5.64 -19.26 -1.06
CA VAL A 309 -5.17 -18.70 -2.33
C VAL A 309 -5.66 -19.55 -3.51
N ALA A 310 -5.65 -20.88 -3.39
CA ALA A 310 -6.18 -21.77 -4.43
C ALA A 310 -7.70 -21.57 -4.64
N GLN A 311 -8.48 -21.44 -3.55
CA GLN A 311 -9.91 -21.17 -3.60
C GLN A 311 -10.21 -19.83 -4.31
N LEU A 312 -9.42 -18.80 -4.03
CA LEU A 312 -9.62 -17.45 -4.59
C LEU A 312 -9.10 -17.30 -6.01
N ALA A 313 -8.24 -18.20 -6.50
CA ALA A 313 -7.52 -18.03 -7.76
C ALA A 313 -8.43 -17.71 -8.96
N GLY A 314 -9.61 -18.34 -9.05
CA GLY A 314 -10.57 -18.10 -10.13
C GLY A 314 -11.29 -16.75 -10.09
N SER A 315 -11.12 -15.98 -9.01
CA SER A 315 -11.70 -14.64 -8.83
C SER A 315 -10.64 -13.53 -8.88
N LEU A 316 -9.45 -13.80 -9.40
CA LEU A 316 -8.34 -12.83 -9.52
C LEU A 316 -8.04 -12.48 -10.98
N GLU A 317 -7.65 -11.23 -11.24
CA GLU A 317 -7.01 -10.85 -12.50
C GLU A 317 -5.54 -11.26 -12.55
N PHE A 318 -4.90 -11.38 -11.37
CA PHE A 318 -3.51 -11.74 -11.28
C PHE A 318 -3.18 -12.47 -9.98
N LEU A 319 -2.42 -13.56 -10.10
CA LEU A 319 -1.84 -14.29 -8.99
C LEU A 319 -0.34 -14.48 -9.21
N ALA A 320 0.48 -14.14 -8.22
CA ALA A 320 1.90 -14.52 -8.19
C ALA A 320 2.20 -15.36 -6.95
N ILE A 321 2.95 -16.45 -7.12
CA ILE A 321 3.46 -17.27 -6.03
C ILE A 321 4.98 -17.13 -6.00
N ILE A 322 5.49 -16.58 -4.90
CA ILE A 322 6.88 -16.23 -4.71
C ILE A 322 7.43 -17.00 -3.52
N ASP A 323 8.48 -17.78 -3.74
CA ASP A 323 9.20 -18.48 -2.70
C ASP A 323 10.33 -17.61 -2.14
N ASN A 324 10.34 -17.47 -0.82
CA ASN A 324 11.29 -16.66 -0.07
C ASN A 324 12.06 -17.50 0.97
N SER A 325 12.29 -18.79 0.64
CA SER A 325 13.06 -19.74 1.44
C SER A 325 14.57 -19.69 1.19
N ALA A 326 15.02 -19.04 0.12
CA ALA A 326 16.43 -19.06 -0.27
C ALA A 326 17.32 -18.35 0.77
N GLU A 327 18.46 -18.95 1.07
CA GLU A 327 19.44 -18.45 2.05
C GLU A 327 20.05 -17.11 1.64
N ASP A 328 20.20 -16.89 0.33
CA ASP A 328 20.65 -15.61 -0.26
C ASP A 328 19.66 -14.45 -0.03
N GLY A 329 18.48 -14.74 0.51
CA GLY A 329 17.41 -13.77 0.77
C GLY A 329 16.78 -13.22 -0.52
N VAL A 330 17.03 -13.82 -1.68
CA VAL A 330 16.47 -13.42 -2.97
C VAL A 330 15.15 -14.15 -3.19
N PRO A 331 14.00 -13.45 -3.26
CA PRO A 331 12.73 -14.06 -3.59
C PRO A 331 12.76 -14.67 -5.00
N ARG A 332 12.11 -15.83 -5.18
CA ARG A 332 12.05 -16.58 -6.44
C ARG A 332 10.61 -16.72 -6.90
N LEU A 333 10.30 -16.17 -8.07
CA LEU A 333 8.98 -16.35 -8.68
C LEU A 333 8.82 -17.81 -9.12
N LYS A 334 7.88 -18.54 -8.50
CA LYS A 334 7.63 -19.96 -8.83
C LYS A 334 6.58 -20.10 -9.92
N LYS A 335 5.53 -19.28 -9.81
CA LYS A 335 4.35 -19.36 -10.65
C LYS A 335 3.68 -17.99 -10.71
N TYR A 336 3.09 -17.66 -11.84
CA TYR A 336 2.08 -16.62 -11.93
C TYR A 336 0.90 -17.07 -12.78
N CYS A 337 -0.27 -16.50 -12.55
CA CYS A 337 -1.45 -16.70 -13.37
C CYS A 337 -2.09 -15.35 -13.70
N ASP A 338 -2.66 -15.26 -14.88
CA ASP A 338 -3.67 -14.27 -15.22
C ASP A 338 -5.04 -14.96 -15.41
N VAL A 339 -5.99 -14.24 -16.00
CA VAL A 339 -7.37 -14.71 -16.22
C VAL A 339 -7.41 -15.96 -17.09
N ASP A 340 -6.45 -16.09 -18.02
CA ASP A 340 -6.50 -17.12 -19.06
C ASP A 340 -5.59 -18.31 -18.74
N MET A 341 -4.39 -18.04 -18.20
CA MET A 341 -3.37 -19.07 -18.07
C MET A 341 -2.50 -18.94 -16.82
N CYS A 342 -1.94 -20.07 -16.40
CA CYS A 342 -0.91 -20.16 -15.38
C CYS A 342 0.43 -20.59 -16.00
N TYR A 343 1.49 -19.89 -15.62
CA TYR A 343 2.85 -20.10 -16.11
C TYR A 343 3.72 -20.62 -14.95
N LEU A 344 4.44 -21.72 -15.20
CA LEU A 344 5.32 -22.37 -14.22
C LEU A 344 6.80 -22.08 -14.57
N ASN A 345 7.64 -21.92 -13.54
CA ASN A 345 9.10 -22.01 -13.64
C ASN A 345 9.79 -21.03 -14.60
N GLU A 346 9.40 -19.76 -14.56
CA GLU A 346 10.16 -18.70 -15.20
C GLU A 346 10.37 -17.59 -14.18
N GLU A 347 11.63 -17.20 -13.92
CA GLU A 347 11.99 -15.97 -13.19
C GLU A 347 11.59 -14.72 -13.99
N CYS A 348 10.39 -14.71 -14.55
CA CYS A 348 9.85 -13.76 -15.50
C CYS A 348 9.27 -12.54 -14.78
N TRP A 349 10.12 -11.90 -13.97
CA TRP A 349 9.76 -10.70 -13.19
C TRP A 349 9.25 -9.56 -14.08
N ASP A 350 9.63 -9.52 -15.35
CA ASP A 350 9.15 -8.55 -16.35
C ASP A 350 7.63 -8.61 -16.56
N GLN A 351 6.99 -9.75 -16.30
CA GLN A 351 5.53 -9.89 -16.40
C GLN A 351 4.81 -9.20 -15.24
N ILE A 352 5.37 -9.30 -14.04
CA ILE A 352 4.92 -8.56 -12.86
C ILE A 352 5.14 -7.07 -13.12
N GLN A 353 6.35 -6.70 -13.56
CA GLN A 353 6.69 -5.32 -13.85
C GLN A 353 5.75 -4.70 -14.88
N ARG A 354 5.48 -5.37 -16.00
CA ARG A 354 4.57 -4.87 -17.05
C ARG A 354 3.14 -4.64 -16.55
N ARG A 355 2.62 -5.48 -15.65
CA ARG A 355 1.25 -5.36 -15.11
C ARG A 355 1.08 -4.19 -14.16
N PHE A 356 2.08 -3.98 -13.29
CA PHE A 356 2.03 -2.91 -12.29
C PHE A 356 2.64 -1.60 -12.78
N LYS A 357 3.32 -1.58 -13.93
CA LYS A 357 3.82 -0.35 -14.53
C LYS A 357 2.64 0.54 -14.89
N SER A 358 2.43 1.59 -14.11
CA SER A 358 1.45 2.61 -14.42
C SER A 358 1.75 3.13 -15.82
N LYS A 359 0.76 3.04 -16.72
CA LYS A 359 0.83 3.71 -18.00
C LYS A 359 0.85 5.19 -17.65
N SER A 360 2.05 5.78 -17.62
CA SER A 360 2.18 7.24 -17.63
C SER A 360 1.34 7.66 -18.81
N ARG A 361 0.22 8.36 -18.56
CA ARG A 361 -0.40 9.13 -19.61
C ARG A 361 0.73 10.01 -20.09
N LYS A 362 1.26 9.71 -21.28
CA LYS A 362 1.77 10.79 -22.12
C LYS A 362 0.56 11.70 -22.18
N LEU A 363 0.50 12.70 -21.29
CA LEU A 363 -0.34 13.85 -21.54
C LEU A 363 0.14 14.24 -22.92
N SER A 364 -0.69 13.95 -23.92
CA SER A 364 -0.50 14.54 -25.23
C SER A 364 -0.29 16.01 -24.93
N SER A 365 0.76 16.59 -25.49
CA SER A 365 1.08 18.02 -25.39
C SER A 365 -0.03 18.91 -26.01
N SER A 366 -1.27 18.42 -26.05
CA SER A 366 -2.48 19.11 -26.44
C SER A 366 -2.82 20.12 -25.36
N SER A 367 -2.41 21.36 -25.67
CA SER A 367 -2.86 22.64 -25.12
C SER A 367 -2.84 22.75 -23.60
N SER A 368 -1.86 23.49 -23.09
CA SER A 368 -1.93 24.11 -21.77
C SER A 368 -3.31 24.76 -21.57
N THR A 369 -4.17 24.14 -20.75
CA THR A 369 -5.41 24.78 -20.31
C THR A 369 -5.02 25.93 -19.40
N LEU A 370 -5.03 27.15 -19.95
CA LEU A 370 -4.82 28.36 -19.17
C LEU A 370 -6.04 28.52 -18.27
N VAL A 371 -5.88 28.28 -16.97
CA VAL A 371 -6.96 28.53 -16.00
C VAL A 371 -6.86 29.98 -15.56
N ARG A 372 -7.81 30.81 -15.99
CA ARG A 372 -7.95 32.21 -15.57
C ARG A 372 -8.85 32.29 -14.34
N ALA A 373 -8.40 32.95 -13.30
CA ALA A 373 -9.20 33.29 -12.14
C ALA A 373 -9.17 34.81 -11.95
N GLU A 374 -10.35 35.42 -11.84
CA GLU A 374 -10.48 36.82 -11.44
C GLU A 374 -10.37 36.93 -9.92
N ILE A 375 -9.43 37.77 -9.46
CA ILE A 375 -9.35 38.17 -8.06
C ILE A 375 -10.11 39.48 -7.92
N SER A 376 -11.20 39.42 -7.17
CA SER A 376 -12.00 40.58 -6.78
C SER A 376 -12.16 40.58 -5.27
N ASN A 377 -11.46 41.49 -4.59
CA ASN A 377 -11.81 41.89 -3.21
C ASN A 377 -11.86 43.42 -3.11
N SER A 378 -12.22 43.94 -1.93
CA SER A 378 -12.43 45.38 -1.70
C SER A 378 -11.21 46.26 -1.96
N THR A 379 -10.02 45.70 -2.19
CA THR A 379 -8.76 46.44 -2.22
C THR A 379 -7.91 46.12 -3.45
N TRP A 380 -8.16 44.98 -4.11
CA TRP A 380 -7.37 44.50 -5.25
C TRP A 380 -8.26 43.94 -6.35
N ARG A 381 -7.95 44.31 -7.58
CA ARG A 381 -8.55 43.73 -8.79
C ARG A 381 -7.43 43.27 -9.71
N GLY A 382 -7.51 42.02 -10.16
CA GLY A 382 -6.47 41.44 -11.00
C GLY A 382 -6.85 40.11 -11.62
N GLU A 383 -6.19 39.76 -12.71
CA GLU A 383 -6.33 38.47 -13.37
C GLU A 383 -5.09 37.64 -13.05
N VAL A 384 -5.30 36.44 -12.51
CA VAL A 384 -4.22 35.47 -12.32
C VAL A 384 -4.49 34.28 -13.22
N SER A 385 -3.54 34.01 -14.10
CA SER A 385 -3.52 32.81 -14.93
C SER A 385 -2.58 31.78 -14.31
N ALA A 386 -3.06 30.55 -14.18
CA ALA A 386 -2.25 29.42 -13.76
C ALA A 386 -1.93 28.56 -14.97
N GLN A 387 -0.64 28.41 -15.27
CA GLN A 387 -0.13 27.44 -16.22
C GLN A 387 0.37 26.23 -15.43
N VAL A 388 -0.30 25.09 -15.61
CA VAL A 388 0.05 23.83 -14.95
C VAL A 388 1.00 23.06 -15.85
N GLU A 389 2.20 22.82 -15.37
CA GLU A 389 3.25 22.07 -16.07
C GLU A 389 3.57 20.75 -15.35
N PRO A 390 4.20 19.77 -16.01
CA PRO A 390 4.52 18.47 -15.41
C PRO A 390 5.33 18.53 -14.10
N ASN A 391 6.05 19.63 -13.85
CA ASN A 391 6.95 19.80 -12.70
C ASN A 391 6.50 20.90 -11.72
N GLY A 392 5.35 21.53 -11.90
CA GLY A 392 4.89 22.61 -11.03
C GLY A 392 3.76 23.46 -11.59
N ILE A 393 3.29 24.43 -10.80
CA ILE A 393 2.28 25.42 -11.22
C ILE A 393 2.99 26.76 -11.34
N HIS A 394 2.97 27.35 -12.54
CA HIS A 394 3.43 28.71 -12.79
C HIS A 394 2.23 29.65 -12.75
N LEU A 395 2.24 30.62 -11.83
CA LEU A 395 1.23 31.66 -11.74
C LEU A 395 1.76 32.93 -12.40
N VAL A 396 1.02 33.46 -13.37
CA VAL A 396 1.32 34.73 -14.04
C VAL A 396 0.08 35.60 -13.93
N GLY A 397 0.19 36.78 -13.37
CA GLY A 397 -0.95 37.68 -13.20
C GLY A 397 -0.56 39.13 -12.96
N THR A 398 -1.53 40.00 -13.24
CA THR A 398 -1.45 41.44 -12.95
C THR A 398 -2.48 41.77 -11.88
N ALA A 399 -2.08 42.51 -10.85
CA ALA A 399 -2.99 43.00 -9.82
C ALA A 399 -2.78 44.50 -9.66
N GLU A 400 -3.87 45.26 -9.65
CA GLU A 400 -3.88 46.69 -9.40
C GLU A 400 -4.62 46.97 -8.10
N HIS A 401 -4.11 47.95 -7.35
CA HIS A 401 -4.74 48.43 -6.13
C HIS A 401 -5.92 49.32 -6.52
N VAL A 402 -7.09 49.03 -5.96
CA VAL A 402 -8.30 49.81 -6.19
C VAL A 402 -8.55 50.64 -4.93
N ASP A 403 -8.78 51.94 -5.10
CA ASP A 403 -9.09 52.80 -3.96
C ASP A 403 -10.53 52.61 -3.46
N ASP A 404 -10.88 53.25 -2.33
CA ASP A 404 -12.20 53.13 -1.70
C ASP A 404 -13.37 53.61 -2.58
N ARG A 405 -13.08 54.23 -3.74
CA ARG A 405 -14.09 54.66 -4.72
C ARG A 405 -14.26 53.67 -5.88
N GLY A 406 -13.48 52.61 -5.93
CA GLY A 406 -13.55 51.61 -6.99
C GLY A 406 -12.83 52.04 -8.28
N GLU A 407 -12.05 53.12 -8.25
CA GLU A 407 -11.34 53.63 -9.42
C GLU A 407 -9.87 53.18 -9.42
N ALA A 408 -9.35 52.86 -10.61
CA ALA A 408 -7.94 52.54 -10.78
C ALA A 408 -7.11 53.80 -10.57
N ALA A 409 -6.21 53.78 -9.58
CA ALA A 409 -5.37 54.94 -9.27
C ALA A 409 -4.56 55.36 -10.51
N ALA A 410 -4.66 56.64 -10.89
CA ALA A 410 -4.07 57.19 -12.10
C ALA A 410 -2.54 56.92 -12.19
N LYS A 411 -2.11 56.40 -13.34
CA LYS A 411 -0.74 56.01 -13.67
C LYS A 411 0.29 57.12 -13.38
N HIS A 412 1.15 56.88 -12.41
CA HIS A 412 2.49 57.48 -12.36
C HIS A 412 3.54 56.40 -12.59
N GLY A 413 4.27 56.52 -13.72
CA GLY A 413 5.53 55.83 -13.98
C GLY A 413 5.40 54.36 -14.37
N GLY A 414 5.48 54.06 -15.67
CA GLY A 414 5.68 52.70 -16.15
C GLY A 414 7.06 52.18 -15.70
N ALA A 415 7.06 51.24 -14.76
CA ALA A 415 8.22 50.37 -14.51
C ALA A 415 7.99 49.05 -15.24
N HIS A 416 8.76 48.82 -16.30
CA HIS A 416 8.91 47.50 -16.90
C HIS A 416 9.67 46.62 -15.90
N LEU A 417 9.00 45.63 -15.31
CA LEU A 417 9.67 44.57 -14.56
C LEU A 417 10.06 43.45 -15.54
N ASP A 418 11.14 43.65 -16.29
CA ASP A 418 11.90 42.53 -16.84
C ASP A 418 12.79 41.99 -15.72
N GLY A 419 12.22 41.09 -14.92
CA GLY A 419 12.93 40.38 -13.86
C GLY A 419 12.67 38.89 -13.99
N GLU A 420 13.72 38.14 -14.35
CA GLU A 420 13.76 36.69 -14.14
C GLU A 420 13.57 36.44 -12.64
N VAL A 421 12.39 35.96 -12.22
CA VAL A 421 12.14 35.57 -10.83
C VAL A 421 12.90 34.28 -10.57
N LYS A 422 14.21 34.39 -10.31
CA LYS A 422 14.96 33.35 -9.64
C LYS A 422 14.50 33.31 -8.19
N LEU A 423 13.90 32.18 -7.83
CA LEU A 423 13.59 31.80 -6.45
C LEU A 423 14.90 31.76 -5.63
N VAL A 424 15.30 32.92 -5.10
CA VAL A 424 16.25 32.97 -3.99
C VAL A 424 15.49 32.51 -2.75
N HIS A 425 15.91 31.36 -2.23
CA HIS A 425 15.49 30.82 -0.94
C HIS A 425 15.83 31.82 0.18
N SER A 426 14.98 32.80 0.43
CA SER A 426 15.10 33.66 1.61
C SER A 426 13.73 34.10 2.14
N ARG A 427 13.41 33.57 3.33
CA ARG A 427 12.48 34.09 4.35
C ARG A 427 11.09 34.52 3.86
N LEU A 428 10.31 33.56 3.34
CA LEU A 428 8.86 33.60 3.56
C LEU A 428 8.57 33.23 5.02
N LYS A 429 7.99 34.18 5.77
CA LYS A 429 7.35 33.91 7.06
C LYS A 429 6.40 32.74 6.86
N GLN A 430 6.70 31.64 7.54
CA GLN A 430 5.88 30.44 7.58
C GLN A 430 4.42 30.83 7.81
N PHE A 431 3.58 30.59 6.81
CA PHE A 431 2.18 30.31 7.06
C PHE A 431 2.15 29.07 7.95
N ARG A 432 1.99 29.29 9.26
CA ARG A 432 1.75 28.20 10.18
C ARG A 432 0.38 27.63 9.82
N PRO A 433 0.25 26.31 9.50
CA PRO A 433 -1.06 25.71 9.56
C PRO A 433 -1.58 25.93 10.98
N LEU A 434 -2.83 26.41 11.11
CA LEU A 434 -3.50 26.50 12.40
C LEU A 434 -3.30 25.16 13.11
N SER A 435 -2.50 25.16 14.17
CA SER A 435 -2.19 23.94 14.90
C SER A 435 -3.50 23.34 15.38
N TRP A 436 -3.72 22.05 15.12
CA TRP A 436 -4.90 21.30 15.59
C TRP A 436 -5.23 21.56 17.07
N GLY A 437 -4.22 21.85 17.88
CA GLY A 437 -4.37 22.25 19.28
C GLY A 437 -5.28 23.47 19.53
N SER A 438 -5.38 24.44 18.63
CA SER A 438 -6.25 25.61 18.84
C SER A 438 -7.73 25.31 18.56
N THR A 439 -8.01 24.45 17.58
CA THR A 439 -9.39 24.04 17.24
C THR A 439 -9.94 23.05 18.26
N LEU A 440 -9.11 22.08 18.70
CA LEU A 440 -9.50 21.12 19.74
C LEU A 440 -9.68 21.80 21.10
N LYS A 441 -8.81 22.76 21.46
CA LYS A 441 -8.91 23.52 22.71
C LYS A 441 -10.13 24.45 22.73
N ARG A 442 -10.50 25.05 21.58
CA ARG A 442 -11.72 25.87 21.46
C ARG A 442 -12.98 25.01 21.62
N TRP A 443 -13.04 23.86 20.94
CA TRP A 443 -14.14 22.90 21.10
C TRP A 443 -14.28 22.39 22.53
N TRP A 444 -13.16 22.09 23.21
CA TRP A 444 -13.15 21.69 24.62
C TRP A 444 -13.63 22.81 25.56
N GLN A 445 -13.21 24.06 25.33
CA GLN A 445 -13.66 25.22 26.11
C GLN A 445 -15.16 25.54 25.92
N GLU A 446 -15.71 25.26 24.75
CA GLU A 446 -17.13 25.45 24.44
C GLU A 446 -18.01 24.35 25.04
N LYS A 447 -17.53 23.09 25.12
CA LYS A 447 -18.30 21.97 25.66
C LYS A 447 -18.12 21.72 27.16
N ALA A 448 -16.97 22.05 27.74
CA ALA A 448 -16.70 21.89 29.18
C ALA A 448 -17.43 22.91 30.08
N ARG A 449 -18.15 23.90 29.49
CA ARG A 449 -18.96 24.89 30.22
C ARG A 449 -20.46 24.59 30.27
N ALA A 450 -20.91 23.45 29.73
CA ALA A 450 -22.29 23.04 29.90
C ALA A 450 -22.50 22.56 31.35
N PRO A 451 -23.31 23.24 32.18
CA PRO A 451 -23.55 22.79 33.54
C PRO A 451 -24.27 21.43 33.50
N LEU A 452 -23.74 20.47 34.27
CA LEU A 452 -24.46 19.25 34.63
C LEU A 452 -25.78 19.68 35.29
N ARG A 453 -26.89 19.55 34.55
CA ARG A 453 -28.22 19.62 35.16
C ARG A 453 -28.36 18.38 36.02
N ASN A 454 -28.21 18.57 37.34
CA ASN A 454 -28.66 17.61 38.33
C ASN A 454 -30.18 17.45 38.19
N GLY A 455 -30.60 16.29 37.68
CA GLY A 455 -31.97 15.80 37.79
C GLY A 455 -31.99 14.73 38.87
N ALA A 456 -32.73 15.02 39.94
CA ALA A 456 -33.17 14.05 40.94
C ALA A 456 -34.19 13.06 40.34
#